data_AF-A0A2M7AF84-F1
#
_entry.id   AF-A0A2M7AF84-F1
#
_cell.length_a   1.000
_cell.length_b   1.000
_cell.length_c   1.000
_cell.angle_alpha   90.00
_cell.angle_beta   90.00
_cell.angle_gamma   90.00
#
_symmetry.space_group_name_H-M   'P 1'
#
loop_
_entity.id
_entity.type
_entity.pdbx_description
1 polymer ?
#
loop_
_entity_poly.entity_id
_entity_poly.type
_entity_poly.pdbx_seq_one_letter_code
_entity_poly.pdbx_strand_id
1 'polypeptide(L)'
;MLEEFGRRLITVHIHDNEGSDTHVLPYEGSINWEQFRSVFPCLDYSGNLPLKVDIKHSQFAQPAAFLSEARTRAEKLLQPPDLGGG
;
A
#
# COMPACT_ATOMS: atom_id res chain seq x y z
N MET A 1 4.02 14.12 -5.81
CA MET A 1 4.48 13.09 -6.76
C MET A 1 3.31 12.35 -7.41
N LEU A 2 2.46 11.61 -6.67
CA LEU A 2 1.30 10.93 -7.26
C LEU A 2 0.27 11.90 -7.86
N GLU A 3 -0.06 12.99 -7.15
CA GLU A 3 -0.98 14.02 -7.64
C GLU A 3 -0.48 14.74 -8.90
N GLU A 4 0.85 14.86 -9.04
CA GLU A 4 1.50 15.58 -10.14
C GLU A 4 1.72 14.70 -11.37
N PHE A 5 2.12 13.44 -11.17
CA PHE A 5 2.54 12.53 -12.24
C PHE A 5 1.63 11.32 -12.42
N GLY A 6 0.50 11.25 -11.72
CA GLY A 6 -0.40 10.08 -11.73
C GLY A 6 -0.82 9.64 -13.13
N ARG A 7 -1.06 10.60 -14.03
CA ARG A 7 -1.41 10.34 -15.45
C ARG A 7 -0.29 9.71 -16.29
N ARG A 8 0.94 9.66 -15.76
CA ARG A 8 2.12 9.07 -16.41
C ARG A 8 2.56 7.77 -15.74
N LEU A 9 1.80 7.27 -14.77
CA LEU A 9 2.11 6.01 -14.10
C LEU A 9 1.89 4.83 -15.03
N ILE A 10 2.93 4.01 -15.19
CA ILE A 10 2.88 2.77 -15.98
C ILE A 10 2.85 1.55 -15.06
N THR A 11 3.58 1.61 -13.94
CA THR A 11 3.62 0.56 -12.92
C THR A 11 3.90 1.18 -11.56
N VAL A 12 3.58 0.46 -10.49
CA VAL A 12 3.89 0.83 -9.11
C VAL A 12 4.48 -0.38 -8.39
N HIS A 13 5.33 -0.15 -7.39
CA HIS A 13 5.85 -1.18 -6.50
C HIS A 13 5.72 -0.64 -5.08
N ILE A 14 4.79 -1.18 -4.30
CA ILE A 14 4.37 -0.57 -3.04
C ILE A 14 4.89 -1.37 -1.86
N HIS A 15 5.43 -0.67 -0.87
CA HIS A 15 5.84 -1.22 0.40
C HIS A 15 5.80 -0.12 1.46
N ASP A 16 5.83 -0.50 2.72
CA ASP A 16 5.97 0.43 3.84
C ASP A 16 7.38 0.38 4.41
N ASN A 17 7.74 1.42 5.16
CA ASN A 17 9.03 1.52 5.80
C ASN A 17 9.03 2.41 7.06
N GLU A 18 10.10 2.29 7.84
CA GLU A 18 10.37 3.11 9.04
C GLU A 18 11.63 3.96 8.83
N GLY A 19 11.64 4.80 7.79
CA GLY A 19 12.77 5.70 7.48
C GLY A 19 14.00 5.03 6.85
N SER A 20 13.95 3.73 6.59
CA SER A 20 14.95 2.95 5.84
C SER A 20 14.25 1.93 4.91
N ASP A 21 14.90 1.38 3.90
CA ASP A 21 14.24 0.52 2.88
C ASP A 21 13.88 -0.89 3.42
N THR A 22 12.98 -0.98 4.41
CA THR A 22 12.68 -2.21 5.17
C THR A 22 11.70 -3.16 4.48
N HIS A 23 10.98 -2.70 3.45
CA HIS A 23 10.07 -3.52 2.66
C HIS A 23 9.00 -4.26 3.50
N VAL A 24 8.39 -3.61 4.49
CA VAL A 24 7.34 -4.22 5.32
C VAL A 24 5.96 -4.03 4.69
N LEU A 25 4.95 -4.76 5.18
CA LEU A 25 3.58 -4.59 4.67
C LEU A 25 3.08 -3.16 4.92
N PRO A 26 2.18 -2.63 4.06
CA PRO A 26 1.44 -1.41 4.37
C PRO A 26 0.93 -1.45 5.81
N TYR A 27 1.04 -0.36 6.57
CA TYR A 27 0.64 -0.25 7.99
C TYR A 27 1.55 -0.97 9.00
N GLU A 28 2.72 -1.47 8.62
CA GLU A 28 3.77 -1.90 9.58
C GLU A 28 4.88 -0.87 9.75
N GLY A 29 4.90 0.17 8.91
CA GLY A 29 5.88 1.24 8.96
C GLY A 29 5.23 2.58 9.30
N SER A 30 5.73 3.62 8.65
CA SER A 30 5.44 5.01 8.97
C SER A 30 4.80 5.78 7.80
N ILE A 31 4.58 5.14 6.65
CA ILE A 31 3.91 5.77 5.51
C ILE A 31 2.46 6.11 5.86
N ASN A 32 2.03 7.32 5.49
CA ASN A 32 0.63 7.72 5.61
C ASN A 32 -0.22 7.09 4.50
N TRP A 33 -0.71 5.88 4.75
CA TRP A 33 -1.55 5.14 3.81
C TRP A 33 -2.94 5.74 3.61
N GLU A 34 -3.46 6.51 4.56
CA GLU A 34 -4.76 7.16 4.38
C GLU A 34 -4.67 8.30 3.35
N GLN A 35 -3.55 9.03 3.31
CA GLN A 35 -3.28 9.97 2.22
C GLN A 35 -3.08 9.25 0.89
N PHE A 36 -2.40 8.10 0.87
CA PHE A 36 -2.29 7.30 -0.34
C PHE A 36 -3.68 6.88 -0.85
N ARG A 37 -4.55 6.39 0.04
CA ARG A 37 -5.92 5.96 -0.28
C ARG A 37 -6.84 7.09 -0.72
N SER A 38 -6.59 8.34 -0.33
CA SER A 38 -7.38 9.47 -0.81
C SER A 38 -6.98 9.93 -2.22
N VAL A 39 -5.73 9.67 -2.62
CA VAL A 39 -5.17 10.13 -3.90
C VAL A 39 -5.20 9.03 -4.96
N PHE A 40 -4.72 7.83 -4.65
CA PHE A 40 -4.46 6.79 -5.64
C PHE A 40 -5.71 6.30 -6.38
N PRO A 41 -6.87 6.05 -5.73
CA PRO A 41 -8.10 5.67 -6.43
C PRO A 41 -8.65 6.74 -7.37
N CYS A 42 -8.22 8.01 -7.20
CA CYS A 42 -8.60 9.12 -8.06
C CYS A 42 -7.72 9.20 -9.33
N LEU A 43 -6.67 8.38 -9.43
CA LEU A 43 -5.81 8.33 -10.61
C LEU A 43 -6.42 7.43 -11.69
N ASP A 44 -6.23 7.78 -12.95
CA ASP A 44 -6.62 6.96 -14.12
C ASP A 44 -5.60 5.82 -14.37
N TYR A 45 -5.20 5.14 -13.29
CA TYR A 45 -4.25 4.02 -13.34
C TYR A 45 -5.01 2.70 -13.35
N SER A 46 -4.86 1.93 -14.42
CA SER A 46 -5.56 0.66 -14.65
C SER A 46 -4.67 -0.58 -14.45
N GLY A 47 -3.45 -0.39 -13.96
CA GLY A 47 -2.52 -1.48 -13.70
C GLY A 47 -2.72 -2.16 -12.34
N ASN A 48 -1.91 -3.19 -12.09
CA ASN A 48 -1.92 -3.89 -10.80
C ASN A 48 -1.28 -3.04 -9.68
N LEU A 49 -1.59 -3.40 -8.43
CA LEU A 49 -1.00 -2.83 -7.22
C LEU A 49 -0.04 -3.84 -6.55
N PRO A 50 1.13 -4.17 -7.15
CA PRO A 50 2.00 -5.19 -6.57
C PRO A 50 2.69 -4.67 -5.31
N LEU A 51 2.68 -5.51 -4.27
CA LEU A 51 3.43 -5.27 -3.04
C LEU A 51 4.87 -5.80 -3.20
N LYS A 52 5.87 -4.96 -2.94
CA LYS A 52 7.29 -5.33 -2.87
C LYS A 52 7.70 -5.48 -1.41
N VAL A 53 7.32 -6.60 -0.81
CA VAL A 53 7.39 -6.81 0.65
C VAL A 53 8.20 -8.07 1.00
N ASP A 54 8.89 -8.05 2.14
CA ASP A 54 9.66 -9.17 2.69
C ASP A 54 9.14 -9.52 4.10
N ILE A 55 8.97 -10.81 4.36
CA ILE A 55 8.48 -11.33 5.63
C ILE A 55 9.49 -11.14 6.78
N LYS A 56 10.79 -10.99 6.49
CA LYS A 56 11.87 -10.90 7.49
C LYS A 56 11.68 -9.79 8.53
N HIS A 57 11.07 -8.68 8.13
CA HIS A 57 10.86 -7.51 8.96
C HIS A 57 9.38 -7.31 9.34
N SER A 58 8.52 -8.25 8.96
CA SER A 58 7.09 -8.20 9.24
C SER A 58 6.79 -8.77 10.63
N GLN A 59 5.70 -8.31 11.24
CA GLN A 59 5.16 -8.89 12.47
C GLN A 59 4.59 -10.31 12.22
N PHE A 60 4.34 -10.69 10.96
CA PHE A 60 3.80 -11.99 10.58
C PHE A 60 4.92 -12.98 10.28
N ALA A 61 5.21 -13.88 11.22
CA ALA A 61 6.24 -14.91 11.04
C ALA A 61 5.80 -16.10 10.17
N GLN A 62 4.49 -16.34 10.02
CA GLN A 62 3.96 -17.48 9.27
C GLN A 62 3.66 -17.07 7.82
N PRO A 63 4.23 -17.74 6.79
CA PRO A 63 4.06 -17.34 5.39
C PRO A 63 2.59 -17.24 4.94
N ALA A 64 1.74 -18.16 5.38
CA ALA A 64 0.32 -18.13 5.05
C ALA A 64 -0.39 -16.91 5.65
N ALA A 65 -0.06 -16.56 6.91
CA ALA A 65 -0.62 -15.38 7.57
C ALA A 65 -0.11 -14.09 6.91
N PHE A 66 1.17 -14.02 6.59
CA PHE A 66 1.79 -12.90 5.87
C PHE A 66 1.13 -12.67 4.51
N LEU A 67 0.95 -13.72 3.69
CA LEU A 67 0.31 -13.61 2.38
C LEU A 67 -1.17 -13.24 2.48
N SER A 68 -1.88 -13.81 3.46
CA SER A 68 -3.28 -13.46 3.71
C SER A 68 -3.40 -11.98 4.07
N GLU A 69 -2.55 -11.49 4.96
CA GLU A 69 -2.56 -10.09 5.36
C GLU A 69 -2.14 -9.15 4.23
N ALA A 70 -1.09 -9.51 3.48
CA ALA A 70 -0.63 -8.75 2.32
C ALA A 70 -1.76 -8.52 1.33
N ARG A 71 -2.56 -9.55 1.06
CA ARG A 71 -3.75 -9.45 0.21
C ARG A 71 -4.80 -8.52 0.82
N THR A 72 -5.20 -8.74 2.06
CA THR A 72 -6.19 -7.90 2.76
C THR A 72 -5.80 -6.43 2.72
N ARG A 73 -4.53 -6.11 2.98
CA ARG A 73 -4.03 -4.74 3.00
C ARG A 73 -3.97 -4.13 1.60
N ALA A 74 -3.56 -4.89 0.58
CA ALA A 74 -3.61 -4.43 -0.81
C ALA A 74 -5.05 -4.10 -1.24
N GLU A 75 -6.03 -4.94 -0.89
CA GLU A 75 -7.45 -4.70 -1.16
C GLU A 75 -7.95 -3.43 -0.44
N LYS A 76 -7.55 -3.22 0.82
CA LYS A 76 -7.87 -2.00 1.58
C LYS A 76 -7.29 -0.73 0.92
N LEU A 77 -6.07 -0.80 0.38
CA LEU A 77 -5.43 0.36 -0.27
C LEU A 77 -6.16 0.81 -1.55
N LEU A 78 -6.94 -0.06 -2.18
CA LEU A 78 -7.75 0.28 -3.36
C LEU A 78 -9.09 0.92 -3.00
N GLN A 79 -9.49 0.87 -1.74
CA GLN A 79 -10.72 1.48 -1.27
C GLN A 79 -10.42 2.90 -0.73
N PRO A 80 -11.22 3.92 -1.06
CA PRO A 80 -11.06 5.23 -0.43
C PRO A 80 -11.23 5.10 1.09
N PRO A 81 -10.65 6.01 1.90
CA PRO A 81 -10.88 6.03 3.34
C PRO A 81 -12.38 6.07 3.64
N ASP A 82 -12.81 5.39 4.71
CA ASP A 82 -14.20 5.49 5.14
C ASP A 82 -14.50 6.95 5.45
N LEU A 83 -15.40 7.56 4.66
CA LEU A 83 -15.97 8.85 4.99
C LEU A 83 -16.84 8.59 6.22
N GLY A 84 -16.27 8.77 7.41
CA GLY A 84 -17.02 8.69 8.66
C GLY A 84 -18.31 9.48 8.50
N GLY A 85 -19.45 8.79 8.61
CA GLY A 85 -20.75 9.44 8.69
C GLY A 85 -20.70 10.48 9.81
N GLY A 86 -21.11 11.70 9.49
CA GLY A 86 -21.16 12.83 10.42
C GLY A 86 -22.12 12.61 11.58
#